data_AF-A0A7S1S9F3-F1
#
_entry.id   AF-A0A7S1S9F3-F1
#
_cell.length_a   1.000
_cell.length_b   1.000
_cell.length_c   1.000
_cell.angle_alpha   90.00
_cell.angle_beta   90.00
_cell.angle_gamma   90.00
#
_symmetry.space_group_name_H-M   'P 1'
#
loop_
_entity.id
_entity.type
_entity.pdbx_description
1 polymer ?
#
loop_
_entity_poly.entity_id
_entity_poly.type
_entity_poly.pdbx_seq_one_letter_code
_entity_poly.pdbx_strand_id
1 'polypeptide(L)'
;TSSDLSSLADLFGQTGEGAGVSFPEFWEVFVGMLLVFILWTEPVLQKYLREGSAGMTLDLEQWEWFLVQVQDEETAAVEAAEAQLSRLRVPDVDAAGRMTLVGLSKYLCSPGNSIFRPKRCEMHQDMTRPLAEYWISSAHHVYADPPASAQAMTAGCGDSCGSDDAGALPCPVNTAIRSGCRCVGLAVVLGSDGGLCVLLQQRTVPLPDVLRAIDASAFERTRLPLLLVLHL
;
A
#
# COMPACT_ATOMS: atom_id res chain seq x y z
N THR A 1 2.53 7.75 34.89
CA THR A 1 1.54 6.95 34.13
C THR A 1 0.09 7.33 34.47
N SER A 2 -0.19 8.63 34.71
CA SER A 2 -1.53 9.15 35.05
C SER A 2 -1.64 10.62 34.60
N SER A 3 -1.12 10.94 33.42
CA SER A 3 -1.18 12.29 32.86
C SER A 3 -2.24 12.29 31.75
N ASP A 4 -3.40 12.86 32.09
CA ASP A 4 -4.38 13.49 31.21
C ASP A 4 -5.21 12.63 30.23
N LEU A 5 -5.91 11.60 30.73
CA LEU A 5 -7.10 11.08 30.04
C LEU A 5 -8.25 12.11 29.96
N SER A 6 -8.28 13.09 30.88
CA SER A 6 -9.20 14.23 30.84
C SER A 6 -8.99 15.11 29.61
N SER A 7 -7.74 15.43 29.27
CA SER A 7 -7.43 16.24 28.08
C SER A 7 -7.86 15.57 26.78
N LEU A 8 -7.73 14.24 26.72
CA LEU A 8 -8.07 13.45 25.54
C LEU A 8 -9.59 13.40 25.33
N ALA A 9 -10.36 13.24 26.41
CA ALA A 9 -11.82 13.34 26.36
C ALA A 9 -12.29 14.74 25.93
N ASP A 10 -11.62 15.80 26.40
CA ASP A 10 -11.93 17.18 26.01
C ASP A 10 -11.60 17.47 24.53
N LEU A 11 -10.48 16.95 24.01
CA LEU A 11 -10.08 17.06 22.61
C LEU A 11 -11.07 16.34 21.66
N PHE A 12 -11.52 15.14 22.03
CA PHE A 12 -12.54 14.42 21.27
C PHE A 12 -13.94 15.02 21.43
N GLY A 13 -14.24 15.61 22.58
CA GLY A 13 -15.50 16.32 22.84
C GLY A 13 -15.66 17.62 22.03
N GLN A 14 -14.55 18.24 21.61
CA GLN A 14 -14.55 19.42 20.74
C GLN A 14 -14.69 19.08 19.25
N THR A 15 -14.44 17.82 18.87
CA THR A 15 -14.40 17.39 17.46
C THR A 15 -15.60 16.52 17.07
N GLY A 16 -16.26 15.84 18.00
CA GLY A 16 -17.41 14.97 17.72
C GLY A 16 -18.78 15.66 17.83
N GLU A 17 -19.64 15.50 16.83
CA GLU A 17 -21.06 15.89 16.90
C GLU A 17 -21.87 14.88 17.74
N GLY A 18 -21.75 14.94 19.08
CA GLY A 18 -22.71 14.39 20.05
C GLY A 18 -22.95 12.87 20.10
N ALA A 19 -22.59 12.08 19.07
CA ALA A 19 -22.86 10.64 18.98
C ALA A 19 -21.58 9.78 18.79
N GLY A 20 -20.42 10.41 18.67
CA GLY A 20 -19.13 9.75 18.45
C GLY A 20 -18.19 10.62 17.62
N VAL A 21 -17.03 10.07 17.31
CA VAL A 21 -15.99 10.71 16.49
C VAL A 21 -15.82 9.84 15.25
N SER A 22 -15.92 10.44 14.06
CA SER A 22 -15.64 9.73 12.80
C SER A 22 -14.16 9.33 12.71
N PHE A 23 -13.81 8.35 11.88
CA PHE A 23 -12.39 7.98 11.71
C PHE A 23 -11.51 9.16 11.29
N PRO A 24 -11.92 10.05 10.36
CA PRO A 24 -11.16 11.26 10.05
C PRO A 24 -10.94 12.18 11.24
N GLU A 25 -12.00 12.51 12.01
CA GLU A 25 -11.89 13.33 13.22
C GLU A 25 -11.02 12.64 14.28
N PHE A 26 -11.11 11.32 14.38
CA PHE A 26 -10.28 10.53 15.27
C PHE A 26 -8.80 10.64 14.90
N TRP A 27 -8.51 10.46 13.61
CA TRP A 27 -7.17 10.50 13.06
C TRP A 27 -6.52 11.88 13.22
N GLU A 28 -7.29 12.95 13.02
CA GLU A 28 -6.86 14.34 13.22
C GLU A 28 -6.36 14.59 14.65
N VAL A 29 -7.12 14.14 15.66
CA VAL A 29 -6.72 14.24 17.06
C VAL A 29 -5.55 13.29 17.36
N PHE A 30 -5.61 12.05 16.90
CA PHE A 30 -4.62 11.02 17.20
C PHE A 30 -3.21 11.34 16.66
N VAL A 31 -3.12 11.77 15.40
CA VAL A 31 -1.86 12.21 14.77
C VAL A 31 -1.30 13.42 15.50
N GLY A 32 -2.16 14.38 15.85
CA GLY A 32 -1.77 15.55 16.64
C GLY A 32 -1.23 15.20 18.02
N MET A 33 -1.75 14.16 18.68
CA MET A 33 -1.31 13.78 20.03
C MET A 33 -0.01 12.98 20.04
N LEU A 34 0.14 12.00 19.15
CA LEU A 34 1.29 11.08 19.22
C LEU A 34 2.55 11.66 18.59
N LEU A 35 2.43 12.27 17.41
CA LEU A 35 3.60 12.68 16.65
C LEU A 35 4.12 14.05 17.06
N VAL A 36 3.25 14.98 17.46
CA VAL A 36 3.69 16.34 17.87
C VAL A 36 4.67 16.28 19.04
N PHE A 37 4.39 15.47 20.06
CA PHE A 37 5.29 15.32 21.19
C PHE A 37 6.63 14.71 20.76
N ILE A 38 6.60 13.64 19.96
CA ILE A 38 7.80 12.97 19.45
C ILE A 38 8.66 13.96 18.64
N LEU A 39 8.06 14.65 17.68
CA LEU A 39 8.72 15.63 16.82
C LEU A 39 9.29 16.81 17.63
N TRP A 40 8.57 17.26 18.64
CA TRP A 40 9.05 18.31 19.54
C TRP A 40 10.27 17.87 20.36
N THR A 41 10.32 16.60 20.79
CA THR A 41 11.45 16.05 21.56
C THR A 41 12.65 15.63 20.71
N GLU A 42 12.49 15.56 19.39
CA GLU A 42 13.52 15.02 18.50
C GLU A 42 14.73 15.98 18.41
N PRO A 43 15.94 15.56 18.87
CA PRO A 43 17.08 16.46 19.02
C PRO A 43 17.58 17.11 17.72
N VAL A 44 17.39 16.41 16.58
CA VAL A 44 17.76 16.95 15.27
C VAL A 44 16.79 18.06 14.89
N LEU A 45 15.48 17.82 15.00
CA LEU A 45 14.44 18.79 14.64
C LEU A 45 14.47 20.03 15.54
N GLN A 46 14.73 19.87 16.84
CA GLN A 46 14.81 21.01 17.77
C GLN A 46 15.79 22.11 17.36
N LYS A 47 16.85 21.78 16.60
CA LYS A 47 17.82 22.78 16.10
C LYS A 47 17.23 23.69 15.03
N TYR A 48 16.22 23.21 14.32
CA TYR A 48 15.63 23.86 13.14
C TYR A 48 14.23 24.40 13.39
N LEU A 49 13.53 23.91 14.43
CA LEU A 49 12.26 24.48 14.85
C LEU A 49 12.42 25.94 15.31
N ARG A 50 11.40 26.75 15.03
CA ARG A 50 11.30 28.16 15.43
C ARG A 50 9.99 28.39 16.18
N GLU A 51 10.03 29.24 17.21
CA GLU A 51 8.80 29.67 17.87
C GLU A 51 7.92 30.49 16.91
N GLY A 52 6.67 30.06 16.81
CA GLY A 52 5.62 30.71 16.04
C GLY A 52 4.36 30.93 16.85
N SER A 53 3.33 31.48 16.22
CA SER A 53 2.10 31.89 16.92
C SER A 53 1.27 30.70 17.44
N ALA A 54 1.55 29.49 16.93
CA ALA A 54 0.87 28.25 17.28
C ALA A 54 1.81 27.22 17.93
N GLY A 55 2.97 27.66 18.45
CA GLY A 55 4.01 26.77 19.01
C GLY A 55 5.22 26.66 18.09
N MET A 56 5.89 25.51 18.09
CA MET A 56 7.06 25.29 17.23
C MET A 56 6.65 25.11 15.76
N THR A 57 7.37 25.76 14.86
CA THR A 57 7.07 25.86 13.43
C THR A 57 8.32 25.72 12.56
N LEU A 58 8.11 25.42 11.27
CA LEU A 58 9.09 25.45 10.19
C LEU A 58 8.64 26.48 9.14
N ASP A 59 9.51 27.43 8.82
CA ASP A 59 9.30 28.29 7.65
C ASP A 59 9.72 27.57 6.35
N LEU A 60 9.62 28.27 5.21
CA LEU A 60 9.98 27.71 3.91
C LEU A 60 11.44 27.24 3.85
N GLU A 61 12.38 28.00 4.41
CA GLU A 61 13.80 27.64 4.37
C GLU A 61 14.05 26.36 5.17
N GLN A 62 13.45 26.23 6.35
CA GLN A 62 13.59 25.00 7.14
C GLN A 62 12.83 23.82 6.54
N TRP A 63 11.72 24.08 5.85
CA TRP A 63 11.00 23.05 5.11
C TRP A 63 11.81 22.50 3.94
N GLU A 64 12.39 23.38 3.11
CA GLU A 64 13.29 23.00 2.03
C GLU A 64 14.51 22.24 2.55
N TRP A 65 15.11 22.73 3.65
CA TRP A 65 16.21 22.03 4.31
C TRP A 65 15.80 20.62 4.75
N PHE A 66 14.61 20.46 5.34
CA PHE A 66 14.11 19.16 5.77
C PHE A 66 13.93 18.20 4.58
N LEU A 67 13.35 18.67 3.48
CA LEU A 67 13.18 17.88 2.27
C LEU A 67 14.54 17.40 1.71
N VAL A 68 15.55 18.26 1.70
CA VAL A 68 16.88 17.89 1.16
C VAL A 68 17.68 17.04 2.14
N GLN A 69 17.83 17.48 3.38
CA GLN A 69 18.82 16.91 4.30
C GLN A 69 18.28 15.75 5.13
N VAL A 70 16.96 15.68 5.34
CA VAL A 70 16.33 14.62 6.12
C VAL A 70 15.64 13.61 5.21
N GLN A 71 14.86 14.07 4.24
CA GLN A 71 14.10 13.18 3.34
C GLN A 71 14.88 12.73 2.10
N ASP A 72 16.02 13.36 1.78
CA ASP A 72 16.81 13.08 0.58
C ASP A 72 15.97 13.17 -0.71
N GLU A 73 15.14 14.21 -0.77
CA GLU A 73 14.20 14.43 -1.87
C GLU A 73 14.88 15.00 -3.14
N GLU A 74 14.28 14.70 -4.29
CA GLU A 74 14.74 15.21 -5.59
C GLU A 74 14.46 16.71 -5.74
N THR A 75 15.22 17.41 -6.60
CA THR A 75 15.09 18.86 -6.85
C THR A 75 13.65 19.30 -7.13
N ALA A 76 12.90 18.50 -7.88
CA ALA A 76 11.51 18.80 -8.22
C ALA A 76 10.57 18.87 -6.99
N ALA A 77 10.86 18.12 -5.93
CA ALA A 77 10.08 18.18 -4.69
C ALA A 77 10.39 19.46 -3.90
N VAL A 78 11.66 19.87 -3.89
CA VAL A 78 12.11 21.12 -3.24
C VAL A 78 11.52 22.34 -3.96
N GLU A 79 11.53 22.37 -5.29
CA GLU A 79 10.90 23.44 -6.09
C GLU A 79 9.38 23.56 -5.85
N ALA A 80 8.74 22.48 -5.42
CA ALA A 80 7.32 22.46 -5.08
C ALA A 80 7.02 22.86 -3.62
N ALA A 81 8.03 23.07 -2.78
CA ALA A 81 7.89 23.28 -1.34
C ALA A 81 7.01 24.49 -0.98
N GLU A 82 7.21 25.63 -1.65
CA GLU A 82 6.40 26.83 -1.44
C GLU A 82 4.94 26.60 -1.83
N ALA A 83 4.71 25.95 -2.99
CA ALA A 83 3.38 25.59 -3.44
C ALA A 83 2.69 24.60 -2.49
N GLN A 84 3.45 23.68 -1.88
CA GLN A 84 2.93 22.78 -0.84
C GLN A 84 2.48 23.56 0.39
N LEU A 85 3.33 24.43 0.94
CA LEU A 85 3.01 25.24 2.12
C LEU A 85 1.78 26.14 1.88
N SER A 86 1.70 26.77 0.70
CA SER A 86 0.58 27.67 0.35
C SER A 86 -0.80 26.99 0.33
N ARG A 87 -0.85 25.65 0.19
CA ARG A 87 -2.08 24.86 0.15
C ARG A 87 -2.56 24.43 1.54
N LEU A 88 -1.68 24.45 2.54
CA LEU A 88 -2.00 24.06 3.90
C LEU A 88 -2.92 25.10 4.56
N ARG A 89 -3.70 24.65 5.54
CA ARG A 89 -4.65 25.49 6.28
C ARG A 89 -4.45 25.27 7.76
N VAL A 90 -4.87 26.23 8.57
CA VAL A 90 -4.93 26.07 10.04
C VAL A 90 -5.71 24.78 10.37
N PRO A 91 -5.19 23.87 11.23
CA PRO A 91 -4.05 24.05 12.14
C PRO A 91 -2.66 23.64 11.59
N ASP A 92 -2.55 23.21 10.33
CA ASP A 92 -1.32 22.69 9.72
C ASP A 92 -0.27 23.80 9.49
N VAL A 93 -0.72 25.05 9.38
CA VAL A 93 0.11 26.26 9.33
C VAL A 93 -0.33 27.25 10.40
N ASP A 94 0.60 28.09 10.84
CA ASP A 94 0.33 29.20 11.75
C ASP A 94 -0.21 30.43 11.01
N ALA A 95 -0.50 31.52 11.73
CA ALA A 95 -1.05 32.74 11.14
C ALA A 95 -0.11 33.44 10.14
N ALA A 96 1.18 33.09 10.16
CA ALA A 96 2.19 33.58 9.23
C ALA A 96 2.44 32.61 8.06
N GLY A 97 1.70 31.50 7.97
CA GLY A 97 1.85 30.50 6.91
C GLY A 97 3.03 29.53 7.13
N ARG A 98 3.61 29.48 8.33
CA ARG A 98 4.69 28.52 8.67
C ARG A 98 4.09 27.19 9.07
N MET A 99 4.70 26.08 8.66
CA MET A 99 4.23 24.73 8.98
C MET A 99 4.33 24.48 10.48
N THR A 100 3.23 24.06 11.11
CA THR A 100 3.20 23.66 12.52
C THR A 100 3.66 22.22 12.68
N LEU A 101 3.96 21.80 13.91
CA LEU A 101 4.22 20.37 14.20
C LEU A 101 3.02 19.46 13.87
N VAL A 102 1.78 20.00 13.90
CA VAL A 102 0.59 19.25 13.46
C VAL A 102 0.65 19.02 11.94
N GLY A 103 0.94 20.07 11.17
CA GLY A 103 1.12 19.98 9.72
C GLY A 103 2.24 19.03 9.33
N LEU A 104 3.38 19.10 10.03
CA LEU A 104 4.50 18.18 9.81
C LEU A 104 4.11 16.73 10.13
N SER A 105 3.39 16.49 11.23
CA SER A 105 2.90 15.15 11.59
C SER A 105 2.01 14.56 10.49
N LYS A 106 1.09 15.37 9.95
CA LYS A 106 0.25 14.94 8.82
C LYS A 106 1.06 14.68 7.57
N TYR A 107 2.04 15.51 7.25
CA TYR A 107 2.94 15.28 6.13
C TYR A 107 3.66 13.93 6.26
N LEU A 108 4.21 13.62 7.43
CA LEU A 108 4.94 12.37 7.68
C LEU A 108 4.06 11.12 7.54
N CYS A 109 2.75 11.25 7.77
CA CYS A 109 1.77 10.20 7.54
C CYS A 109 1.11 10.26 6.15
N SER A 110 1.46 11.24 5.33
CA SER A 110 0.88 11.43 4.00
C SER A 110 1.60 10.58 2.94
N PRO A 111 0.99 10.38 1.76
CA PRO A 111 1.67 9.76 0.63
C PRO A 111 2.96 10.48 0.20
N GLY A 112 3.11 11.77 0.55
CA GLY A 112 4.33 12.55 0.28
C GLY A 112 5.55 12.07 1.08
N ASN A 113 5.34 11.36 2.18
CA ASN A 113 6.39 10.74 2.99
C ASN A 113 6.33 9.20 2.94
N SER A 114 5.77 8.65 1.87
CA SER A 114 5.69 7.20 1.71
C SER A 114 7.09 6.60 1.54
N ILE A 115 7.39 5.55 2.29
CA ILE A 115 8.62 4.76 2.09
C ILE A 115 8.70 4.17 0.67
N PHE A 116 7.56 4.00 0.01
CA PHE A 116 7.48 3.61 -1.39
C PHE A 116 7.49 4.85 -2.27
N ARG A 117 8.49 4.94 -3.16
CA ARG A 117 8.55 6.01 -4.18
C ARG A 117 7.40 5.84 -5.17
N PRO A 118 6.41 6.77 -5.25
CA PRO A 118 5.23 6.59 -6.10
C PRO A 118 5.57 6.37 -7.57
N LYS A 119 6.59 7.09 -8.10
CA LYS A 119 7.10 6.91 -9.48
C LYS A 119 7.56 5.47 -9.77
N ARG A 120 8.00 4.72 -8.76
CA ARG A 120 8.44 3.32 -8.90
C ARG A 120 7.32 2.30 -8.67
N CYS A 121 6.16 2.75 -8.18
CA CYS A 121 4.97 1.92 -8.05
C CYS A 121 4.18 1.82 -9.38
N GLU A 122 4.52 2.65 -10.37
CA GLU A 122 3.99 2.60 -11.72
C GLU A 122 4.98 1.93 -12.69
N MET A 123 4.54 1.69 -13.93
CA MET A 123 5.42 1.18 -15.00
C MET A 123 6.48 2.23 -15.36
N HIS A 124 7.69 2.06 -14.84
CA HIS A 124 8.78 3.03 -14.98
C HIS A 124 10.03 2.46 -15.68
N GLN A 125 10.07 1.13 -15.88
CA GLN A 125 11.19 0.45 -16.52
C GLN A 125 11.00 0.44 -18.04
N ASP A 126 12.12 0.40 -18.77
CA ASP A 126 12.10 0.19 -20.21
C ASP A 126 11.63 -1.24 -20.50
N MET A 127 10.40 -1.38 -21.01
CA MET A 127 9.78 -2.66 -21.35
C MET A 127 10.04 -3.12 -22.79
N THR A 128 11.00 -2.50 -23.50
CA THR A 128 11.37 -2.86 -24.89
C THR A 128 12.59 -3.77 -24.99
N ARG A 129 13.30 -4.00 -23.88
CA ARG A 129 14.46 -4.91 -23.80
C ARG A 129 14.05 -6.38 -23.94
N PRO A 130 14.98 -7.29 -24.28
CA PRO A 130 14.72 -8.72 -24.34
C PRO A 130 14.21 -9.30 -23.02
N LEU A 131 13.34 -10.31 -23.09
CA LEU A 131 12.72 -10.94 -21.90
C LEU A 131 13.74 -11.46 -20.86
N ALA A 132 14.92 -11.88 -21.31
CA ALA A 132 15.99 -12.37 -20.45
C ALA A 132 16.63 -11.30 -19.55
N GLU A 133 16.35 -10.01 -19.78
CA GLU A 133 16.85 -8.91 -18.94
C GLU A 133 15.89 -8.53 -17.79
N TYR A 134 14.74 -9.20 -17.66
CA TYR A 134 13.77 -8.91 -16.60
C TYR A 134 13.65 -10.05 -15.59
N TRP A 135 13.37 -9.65 -14.36
CA TRP A 135 12.90 -10.55 -13.32
C TRP A 135 11.40 -10.75 -13.47
N ILE A 136 10.97 -12.00 -13.70
CA ILE A 136 9.57 -12.34 -13.94
C ILE A 136 9.00 -12.96 -12.68
N SER A 137 7.94 -12.35 -12.13
CA SER A 137 7.17 -12.93 -11.04
C SER A 137 6.60 -14.29 -11.48
N SER A 138 7.06 -15.35 -10.83
CA SER A 138 6.84 -16.73 -11.27
C SER A 138 6.28 -17.58 -10.15
N ALA A 139 5.25 -18.36 -10.43
CA ALA A 139 4.62 -19.30 -9.51
C ALA A 139 4.87 -20.73 -10.01
N HIS A 140 5.77 -21.41 -9.30
CA HIS A 140 5.96 -22.84 -9.41
C HIS A 140 4.96 -23.54 -8.48
N HIS A 141 4.39 -24.64 -8.94
CA HIS A 141 3.63 -25.56 -8.09
C HIS A 141 2.33 -24.97 -7.55
N VAL A 142 1.53 -24.39 -8.44
CA VAL A 142 0.15 -23.97 -8.16
C VAL A 142 -0.78 -25.17 -7.77
N TYR A 143 -0.21 -26.37 -7.70
CA TYR A 143 -0.78 -27.61 -7.18
C TYR A 143 -0.47 -27.91 -5.70
N ALA A 144 0.42 -27.20 -5.02
CA ALA A 144 0.72 -27.45 -3.61
C ALA A 144 -0.07 -26.52 -2.68
N ASP A 145 -0.45 -27.00 -1.50
CA ASP A 145 -1.10 -26.17 -0.49
C ASP A 145 -0.21 -24.96 -0.14
N PRO A 146 -0.78 -23.74 -0.01
CA PRO A 146 -0.02 -22.65 0.57
C PRO A 146 0.45 -23.09 1.97
N PRO A 147 1.70 -22.77 2.38
CA PRO A 147 2.12 -23.03 3.76
C PRO A 147 1.13 -22.34 4.71
N ALA A 148 0.88 -22.91 5.89
CA ALA A 148 -0.11 -22.40 6.85
C ALA A 148 0.01 -20.90 7.16
N SER A 149 1.20 -20.32 6.98
CA SER A 149 1.48 -18.88 7.10
C SER A 149 0.82 -18.01 6.01
N ALA A 150 0.57 -18.54 4.82
CA ALA A 150 -0.13 -17.84 3.74
C ALA A 150 -1.67 -17.95 3.84
N GLN A 151 -2.20 -18.97 4.54
CA GLN A 151 -3.63 -19.04 4.87
C GLN A 151 -4.05 -17.91 5.83
N ALA A 152 -3.14 -17.47 6.70
CA ALA A 152 -3.38 -16.35 7.62
C ALA A 152 -3.51 -15.00 6.90
N MET A 153 -2.87 -14.81 5.74
CA MET A 153 -3.01 -13.58 4.94
C MET A 153 -4.31 -13.53 4.14
N THR A 154 -4.91 -14.68 3.83
CA THR A 154 -6.22 -14.78 3.16
C THR A 154 -7.40 -14.86 4.14
N ALA A 155 -7.16 -15.11 5.43
CA ALA A 155 -8.22 -15.18 6.45
C ALA A 155 -8.97 -13.85 6.70
N GLY A 156 -8.49 -12.72 6.15
CA GLY A 156 -9.22 -11.45 6.11
C GLY A 156 -10.20 -11.32 4.94
N CYS A 157 -10.13 -12.22 3.95
CA CYS A 157 -11.08 -12.31 2.85
C CYS A 157 -11.97 -13.52 3.10
N GLY A 158 -13.20 -13.27 3.54
CA GLY A 158 -14.15 -14.25 4.05
C GLY A 158 -14.13 -15.59 3.32
N ASP A 159 -13.92 -16.63 4.10
CA ASP A 159 -14.12 -18.02 3.71
C ASP A 159 -15.59 -18.18 3.30
N SER A 160 -15.83 -18.23 2.00
CA SER A 160 -17.11 -18.62 1.41
C SER A 160 -16.82 -19.60 0.28
N CYS A 161 -16.13 -20.69 0.62
CA CYS A 161 -16.16 -21.90 -0.19
C CYS A 161 -17.33 -22.78 0.25
N GLY A 162 -18.53 -22.20 0.19
CA GLY A 162 -19.78 -22.93 0.11
C GLY A 162 -20.09 -23.24 -1.35
N SER A 163 -20.63 -24.42 -1.60
CA SER A 163 -21.12 -24.92 -2.89
C SER A 163 -21.98 -23.93 -3.67
N ASP A 164 -21.92 -24.04 -5.01
CA ASP A 164 -22.94 -23.60 -5.98
C ASP A 164 -22.73 -22.32 -6.83
N ASP A 165 -21.49 -21.95 -7.18
CA ASP A 165 -21.23 -21.03 -8.31
C ASP A 165 -20.52 -21.74 -9.48
N ALA A 166 -21.32 -22.21 -10.43
CA ALA A 166 -20.93 -22.93 -11.65
C ALA A 166 -20.28 -22.03 -12.73
N GLY A 167 -19.28 -21.20 -12.38
CA GLY A 167 -18.65 -20.33 -13.38
C GLY A 167 -17.27 -19.78 -13.08
N ALA A 168 -16.82 -19.72 -11.82
CA ALA A 168 -15.53 -19.13 -11.50
C ALA A 168 -14.86 -19.96 -10.40
N LEU A 169 -14.21 -21.04 -10.80
CA LEU A 169 -13.37 -21.82 -9.91
C LEU A 169 -12.33 -20.86 -9.27
N PRO A 170 -12.27 -20.70 -7.93
CA PRO A 170 -11.15 -20.06 -7.26
C PRO A 170 -9.96 -21.00 -7.38
N CYS A 171 -9.38 -21.04 -8.57
CA CYS A 171 -8.23 -21.85 -8.88
C CYS A 171 -7.01 -21.11 -8.34
N PRO A 172 -6.08 -21.78 -7.63
CA PRO A 172 -4.82 -21.18 -7.20
C PRO A 172 -4.06 -20.48 -8.36
N VAL A 173 -4.30 -20.89 -9.62
CA VAL A 173 -3.81 -20.23 -10.83
C VAL A 173 -4.35 -18.81 -10.97
N ASN A 174 -5.66 -18.63 -10.77
CA ASN A 174 -6.30 -17.32 -10.86
C ASN A 174 -5.82 -16.40 -9.73
N THR A 175 -5.64 -16.94 -8.52
CA THR A 175 -5.05 -16.20 -7.39
C THR A 175 -3.63 -15.74 -7.69
N ALA A 176 -2.78 -16.61 -8.26
CA ALA A 176 -1.42 -16.24 -8.66
C ALA A 176 -1.41 -15.16 -9.76
N ILE A 177 -2.26 -15.29 -10.78
CA ILE A 177 -2.38 -14.27 -11.84
C ILE A 177 -2.83 -12.92 -11.24
N ARG A 178 -3.84 -12.95 -10.36
CA ARG A 178 -4.36 -11.74 -9.70
C ARG A 178 -3.36 -11.11 -8.74
N SER A 179 -2.38 -11.82 -8.19
CA SER A 179 -1.31 -11.22 -7.40
C SER A 179 -0.23 -10.52 -8.26
N GLY A 180 -0.31 -10.64 -9.59
CA GLY A 180 0.66 -10.06 -10.53
C GLY A 180 1.68 -11.06 -11.07
N CYS A 181 1.49 -12.36 -10.82
CA CYS A 181 2.34 -13.40 -11.39
C CYS A 181 2.21 -13.45 -12.92
N ARG A 182 3.35 -13.56 -13.61
CA ARG A 182 3.45 -13.60 -15.08
C ARG A 182 4.06 -14.87 -15.63
N CYS A 183 4.43 -15.82 -14.79
CA CYS A 183 4.89 -17.13 -15.21
C CYS A 183 4.26 -18.20 -14.31
N VAL A 184 3.43 -19.08 -14.87
CA VAL A 184 2.68 -20.07 -14.10
C VAL A 184 2.96 -21.47 -14.64
N GLY A 185 3.40 -22.36 -13.74
CA GLY A 185 3.55 -23.78 -14.03
C GLY A 185 2.24 -24.55 -13.91
N LEU A 186 1.89 -25.35 -14.93
CA LEU A 186 0.73 -26.23 -14.98
C LEU A 186 1.20 -27.68 -15.08
N ALA A 187 0.80 -28.52 -14.11
CA ALA A 187 1.05 -29.96 -14.15
C ALA A 187 -0.06 -30.64 -14.96
N VAL A 188 0.24 -31.02 -16.20
CA VAL A 188 -0.69 -31.63 -17.13
C VAL A 188 -0.62 -33.15 -17.00
N VAL A 189 -1.76 -33.79 -16.85
CA VAL A 189 -1.93 -35.24 -16.70
C VAL A 189 -3.01 -35.75 -17.64
N LEU A 190 -2.94 -37.02 -18.03
CA LEU A 190 -4.01 -37.67 -18.77
C LEU A 190 -5.15 -38.04 -17.82
N GLY A 191 -6.36 -37.59 -18.14
CA GLY A 191 -7.59 -37.97 -17.48
C GLY A 191 -8.00 -39.41 -17.78
N SER A 192 -8.93 -39.94 -16.99
CA SER A 192 -9.50 -41.28 -17.18
C SER A 192 -10.28 -41.44 -18.48
N ASP A 193 -10.72 -40.33 -19.05
CA ASP A 193 -11.39 -40.20 -20.36
C ASP A 193 -10.41 -40.02 -21.53
N GLY A 194 -9.09 -39.98 -21.25
CA GLY A 194 -8.05 -39.69 -22.24
C GLY A 194 -7.89 -38.21 -22.57
N GLY A 195 -8.63 -37.31 -21.90
CA GLY A 195 -8.49 -35.86 -22.03
C GLY A 195 -7.27 -35.32 -21.27
N LEU A 196 -6.77 -34.14 -21.67
CA LEU A 196 -5.73 -33.45 -20.91
C LEU A 196 -6.35 -32.70 -19.73
N CYS A 197 -5.87 -33.00 -18.54
CA CYS A 197 -6.27 -32.35 -17.30
C CYS A 197 -5.08 -31.67 -16.65
N VAL A 198 -5.33 -30.64 -15.84
CA VAL A 198 -4.34 -30.03 -14.97
C VAL A 198 -4.56 -30.54 -13.55
N LEU A 199 -3.51 -31.05 -12.93
CA LEU A 199 -3.51 -31.39 -11.51
C LEU A 199 -3.46 -30.10 -10.69
N LEU A 200 -4.50 -29.89 -9.88
CA LEU A 200 -4.64 -28.75 -8.98
C LEU A 200 -4.93 -29.30 -7.58
N GLN A 201 -3.93 -29.31 -6.71
CA GLN A 201 -4.05 -29.84 -5.34
C GLN A 201 -4.56 -31.29 -5.36
N GLN A 202 -5.76 -31.55 -4.82
CA GLN A 202 -6.37 -32.88 -4.70
C GLN A 202 -7.35 -33.20 -5.85
N ARG A 203 -7.38 -32.40 -6.92
CA ARG A 203 -8.29 -32.61 -8.05
C ARG A 203 -7.61 -32.45 -9.40
N THR A 204 -8.15 -33.12 -10.40
CA THR A 204 -7.84 -32.89 -11.81
C THR A 204 -8.96 -32.03 -12.42
N VAL A 205 -8.58 -31.03 -13.19
CA VAL A 205 -9.52 -30.15 -13.90
C VAL A 205 -9.20 -30.19 -15.38
N PRO A 206 -10.18 -30.30 -16.30
CA PRO A 206 -9.91 -30.28 -17.73
C PRO A 206 -9.10 -29.05 -18.13
N LEU A 207 -8.05 -29.26 -18.93
CA LEU A 207 -7.18 -28.17 -19.41
C LEU A 207 -7.97 -27.02 -20.08
N PRO A 208 -9.01 -27.27 -20.91
CA PRO A 208 -9.82 -26.20 -21.50
C PRO A 208 -10.48 -25.27 -20.47
N ASP A 209 -10.87 -25.80 -19.31
CA ASP A 209 -11.54 -25.02 -18.26
C ASP A 209 -10.54 -24.13 -17.54
N VAL A 210 -9.33 -24.65 -17.30
CA VAL A 210 -8.22 -23.90 -16.72
C VAL A 210 -7.79 -22.77 -17.66
N LEU A 211 -7.68 -23.03 -18.96
CA LEU A 211 -7.32 -22.01 -19.94
C LEU A 211 -8.39 -20.91 -20.05
N ARG A 212 -9.68 -21.26 -20.01
CA ARG A 212 -10.78 -20.26 -19.98
C ARG A 212 -10.73 -19.39 -18.72
N ALA A 213 -10.43 -19.99 -17.57
CA ALA A 213 -10.28 -19.24 -16.33
C ALA A 213 -9.06 -18.31 -16.35
N ILE A 214 -7.95 -18.75 -16.96
CA ILE A 214 -6.75 -17.93 -17.19
C ILE A 214 -7.09 -16.76 -18.11
N ASP A 215 -7.73 -17.01 -19.25
CA ASP A 215 -8.07 -15.98 -20.24
C ASP A 215 -8.92 -14.85 -19.63
N ALA A 216 -9.87 -15.21 -18.76
CA ALA A 216 -10.74 -14.26 -18.09
C ALA A 216 -9.99 -13.27 -17.19
N SER A 217 -8.85 -13.63 -16.60
CA SER A 217 -8.13 -12.80 -15.61
C SER A 217 -6.69 -12.43 -15.96
N ALA A 218 -6.10 -13.06 -16.99
CA ALA A 218 -4.68 -12.98 -17.34
C ALA A 218 -4.17 -11.55 -17.53
N PHE A 219 -5.03 -10.62 -17.94
CA PHE A 219 -4.65 -9.27 -18.31
C PHE A 219 -5.45 -8.16 -17.61
N GLU A 220 -6.23 -8.49 -16.56
CA GLU A 220 -7.02 -7.50 -15.80
C GLU A 220 -6.12 -6.42 -15.17
N ARG A 221 -4.97 -6.82 -14.60
CA ARG A 221 -4.05 -5.92 -13.90
C ARG A 221 -2.89 -5.40 -14.75
N THR A 222 -2.55 -6.08 -15.84
CA THR A 222 -1.37 -5.75 -16.65
C THR A 222 -1.50 -6.32 -18.06
N ARG A 223 -0.93 -5.62 -19.05
CA ARG A 223 -0.87 -6.06 -20.45
C ARG A 223 0.41 -6.84 -20.79
N LEU A 224 1.29 -7.05 -19.80
CA LEU A 224 2.52 -7.81 -19.99
C LEU A 224 2.24 -9.30 -20.27
N PRO A 225 3.11 -9.97 -21.03
CA PRO A 225 2.89 -11.36 -21.42
C PRO A 225 2.69 -12.29 -20.22
N LEU A 226 1.88 -13.33 -20.41
CA LEU A 226 1.76 -14.47 -19.49
C LEU A 226 2.57 -15.63 -20.07
N LEU A 227 3.44 -16.22 -19.26
CA LEU A 227 4.15 -17.45 -19.59
C LEU A 227 3.45 -18.63 -18.92
N LEU A 228 3.04 -19.62 -19.72
CA LEU A 228 2.50 -20.88 -19.20
C LEU A 228 3.56 -21.96 -19.40
N VAL A 229 4.05 -22.52 -18.30
CA VAL A 229 5.02 -23.61 -18.32
C VAL A 229 4.28 -24.91 -18.13
N LEU A 230 4.20 -25.72 -19.17
CA LEU A 230 3.51 -27.01 -19.13
C LEU A 230 4.48 -28.10 -18.67
N HIS A 231 4.16 -28.75 -17.57
CA HIS A 231 4.83 -29.95 -17.10
C HIS A 231 3.97 -31.15 -17.54
N LEU A 232 4.50 -31.97 -18.44
CA LEU A 232 3.84 -33.15 -19.00
C LEU A 232 4.30 -34.43 -18.28
#